data_AF-A0A7L4WCE9-F1
#
_entry.id   AF-A0A7L4WCE9-F1
#
_cell.length_a   1.000
_cell.length_b   1.000
_cell.length_c   1.000
_cell.angle_alpha   90.00
_cell.angle_beta   90.00
_cell.angle_gamma   90.00
#
_symmetry.space_group_name_H-M   'P 1'
#
loop_
_entity.id
_entity.type
_entity.pdbx_description
1 polymer ?
#
loop_
_entity_poly.entity_id
_entity_poly.type
_entity_poly.pdbx_seq_one_letter_code
_entity_poly.pdbx_strand_id
1 'polypeptide(L)' 'MTSKQLSDLVAETPQELIRAKKPKVDDFTQVDEDGAKTVNTDDFKQALADWADKEQEFIRDPQYIKEKTGTLNVSK' A
#
# COMPACT_ATOMS: atom_id res chain seq x y z
N MET A 1 -1.34 -23.63 -22.06
CA MET A 1 -2.28 -22.60 -21.56
C MET A 1 -2.32 -21.48 -22.56
N THR A 2 -3.50 -21.09 -23.01
CA THR A 2 -3.69 -19.92 -23.87
C THR A 2 -3.77 -18.65 -23.02
N SER A 3 -3.39 -17.48 -23.57
CA SER A 3 -3.39 -16.18 -22.87
C SER A 3 -4.73 -15.85 -22.18
N LYS A 4 -5.84 -16.35 -22.76
CA LYS A 4 -7.19 -16.20 -22.20
C LYS A 4 -7.35 -16.95 -20.86
N GLN A 5 -6.85 -18.18 -20.78
CA GLN A 5 -6.88 -18.98 -19.53
C GLN A 5 -6.02 -18.37 -18.42
N LEU A 6 -4.95 -17.63 -18.76
CA LEU A 6 -4.16 -16.88 -17.78
C LEU A 6 -4.93 -15.68 -17.25
N SER A 7 -5.69 -14.99 -18.09
CA SER A 7 -6.48 -13.81 -17.71
C SER A 7 -7.67 -14.20 -16.82
N ASP A 8 -8.38 -15.28 -17.16
CA ASP A 8 -9.44 -15.85 -16.34
C ASP A 8 -8.89 -16.31 -14.98
N LEU A 9 -7.74 -17.00 -14.94
CA LEU A 9 -7.11 -17.42 -13.69
C LEU A 9 -6.68 -16.23 -12.80
N VAL A 10 -6.20 -15.14 -13.39
CA VAL A 10 -5.85 -13.89 -12.68
C VAL A 10 -7.09 -13.18 -12.15
N ALA A 11 -8.23 -13.27 -12.85
CA ALA A 11 -9.50 -12.73 -12.40
C ALA A 11 -10.15 -13.57 -11.28
N GLU A 12 -9.95 -14.89 -11.31
CA GLU A 12 -10.46 -15.83 -10.30
C GLU A 12 -9.57 -15.90 -9.05
N THR A 13 -8.30 -15.48 -9.15
CA THR A 13 -7.41 -15.39 -7.99
C THR A 13 -7.77 -14.13 -7.21
N PRO A 14 -8.18 -14.20 -5.93
CA PRO A 14 -8.33 -13.02 -5.10
C PRO A 14 -6.98 -12.32 -5.07
N GLN A 15 -6.87 -11.18 -5.75
CA GLN A 15 -5.68 -10.36 -5.69
C GLN A 15 -5.58 -9.91 -4.23
N GLU A 16 -4.59 -10.42 -3.51
CA GLU A 16 -4.21 -9.87 -2.21
C GLU A 16 -4.11 -8.37 -2.40
N LEU A 17 -4.92 -7.64 -1.66
CA LEU A 17 -5.13 -6.23 -1.88
C LEU A 17 -3.81 -5.53 -1.52
N ILE A 18 -2.98 -5.27 -2.54
CA ILE A 18 -1.59 -4.85 -2.37
C ILE A 18 -1.59 -3.44 -1.77
N ARG A 19 -1.47 -3.39 -0.45
CA ARG A 19 -1.38 -2.13 0.30
C ARG A 19 -0.19 -1.34 -0.24
N ALA A 20 -0.44 -0.09 -0.64
CA ALA A 20 0.63 0.78 -1.11
C ALA A 20 1.73 0.86 -0.04
N LYS A 21 2.99 0.77 -0.44
CA LYS A 21 4.11 0.91 0.51
C LYS A 21 4.11 2.33 1.04
N LYS A 22 4.25 2.47 2.35
CA LYS A 22 4.41 3.78 2.99
C LYS A 22 5.63 4.49 2.40
N PRO A 23 5.50 5.74 1.91
CA PRO A 23 6.64 6.51 1.43
C PRO A 23 7.65 6.69 2.57
N LYS A 24 8.93 6.48 2.28
CA LYS A 24 10.02 6.69 3.24
C LYS A 24 10.69 8.01 2.94
N VAL A 25 11.16 8.70 3.99
CA VAL A 25 11.86 9.98 3.85
C VAL A 25 13.14 9.85 3.01
N ASP A 26 13.82 8.70 3.07
CA ASP A 26 15.03 8.41 2.28
C ASP A 26 14.78 8.47 0.76
N ASP A 27 13.60 8.08 0.29
CA ASP A 27 13.24 8.18 -1.14
C ASP A 27 13.14 9.65 -1.61
N PHE A 28 13.03 10.60 -0.68
CA PHE A 28 12.95 12.05 -0.93
C PHE A 28 14.18 12.79 -0.41
N THR A 29 15.20 12.06 0.04
CA THR A 29 16.45 12.62 0.55
C THR A 29 17.48 12.56 -0.55
N GLN A 30 17.94 13.74 -1.00
CA GLN A 30 19.06 13.86 -1.90
C GLN A 30 20.33 14.16 -1.09
N VAL A 31 21.43 13.50 -1.46
CA VAL A 31 22.75 13.81 -0.91
C VAL A 31 23.48 14.68 -1.91
N ASP A 32 23.80 15.90 -1.52
CA ASP A 32 24.58 16.85 -2.32
C ASP A 32 26.07 16.44 -2.34
N GLU A 33 26.86 17.00 -3.26
CA GLU A 33 28.31 16.69 -3.40
C GLU A 33 29.12 16.95 -2.13
N ASP A 34 28.65 17.83 -1.24
CA ASP A 34 29.28 18.16 0.05
C ASP A 34 28.89 17.18 1.18
N GLY A 35 28.07 16.16 0.87
CA GLY A 35 27.54 15.20 1.85
C GLY A 35 26.35 15.71 2.67
N ALA A 36 25.85 16.92 2.38
CA ALA A 36 24.64 17.46 2.95
C ALA A 36 23.41 16.65 2.48
N LYS A 37 22.53 16.31 3.42
CA LYS A 37 21.27 15.61 3.13
C LYS A 37 20.15 16.64 3.06
N THR A 38 19.64 16.85 1.86
CA THR A 38 18.50 17.73 1.61
C THR A 38 17.26 16.88 1.37
N VAL A 39 16.26 17.02 2.23
CA VAL A 39 14.98 16.31 2.09
C VAL A 39 14.00 17.22 1.37
N ASN A 40 13.42 16.76 0.27
CA ASN A 40 12.28 17.43 -0.33
C ASN A 40 11.03 17.17 0.52
N THR A 41 10.79 18.06 1.49
CA THR A 41 9.70 17.92 2.45
C THR A 41 8.32 18.09 1.84
N ASP A 42 8.18 18.86 0.77
CA ASP A 42 6.88 19.11 0.13
C ASP A 42 6.42 17.88 -0.65
N ASP A 43 7.30 17.28 -1.46
CA ASP A 43 7.02 16.01 -2.14
C ASP A 43 6.77 14.86 -1.13
N PHE A 44 7.55 14.78 -0.05
CA PHE A 44 7.34 13.76 0.99
C PHE A 44 5.98 13.92 1.68
N LYS A 45 5.58 15.15 2.03
CA LYS A 45 4.28 15.42 2.65
C LYS A 45 3.12 15.06 1.73
N GLN A 46 3.23 15.39 0.45
CA GLN A 46 2.19 15.07 -0.53
C GLN A 46 2.08 13.55 -0.71
N ALA A 47 3.19 12.85 -0.95
CA ALA A 47 3.21 11.39 -1.07
C ALA A 47 2.66 10.69 0.19
N LEU A 48 2.96 11.22 1.38
CA LEU A 48 2.43 10.69 2.63
C LEU A 48 0.92 10.92 2.77
N ALA A 49 0.42 12.07 2.33
CA ALA A 49 -1.01 12.38 2.33
C ALA A 49 -1.78 11.47 1.35
N ASP A 50 -1.29 11.32 0.13
CA ASP A 50 -1.84 10.40 -0.88
C ASP A 50 -1.85 8.94 -0.37
N TRP A 51 -0.79 8.53 0.31
CA TRP A 51 -0.73 7.20 0.92
C TRP A 51 -1.72 7.04 2.06
N ALA A 52 -1.85 8.05 2.92
CA ALA A 52 -2.78 8.03 4.05
C ALA A 52 -4.24 7.99 3.59
N ASP A 53 -4.58 8.68 2.50
CA ASP A 53 -5.92 8.67 1.91
C ASP A 53 -6.28 7.26 1.39
N LYS A 54 -5.39 6.66 0.59
CA LYS A 54 -5.54 5.27 0.13
C LYS A 54 -5.59 4.26 1.28
N GLU A 55 -4.84 4.50 2.34
CA GLU A 55 -4.86 3.67 3.54
C GLU A 55 -6.19 3.80 4.31
N GLN A 56 -6.81 4.99 4.35
CA GLN A 56 -8.13 5.19 4.91
C GLN A 56 -9.21 4.44 4.12
N GLU A 57 -9.15 4.47 2.80
CA GLU A 57 -10.05 3.69 1.94
C GLU A 57 -9.93 2.19 2.22
N PHE A 58 -8.69 1.72 2.42
CA PHE A 58 -8.39 0.32 2.70
C PHE A 58 -8.93 -0.16 4.06
N ILE A 59 -8.74 0.63 5.13
CA ILE A 59 -9.24 0.23 6.46
C ILE A 59 -10.77 0.39 6.60
N ARG A 60 -11.39 1.19 5.72
CA ARG A 60 -12.84 1.36 5.64
C ARG A 60 -13.51 0.30 4.79
N ASP A 61 -12.73 -0.47 4.01
CA ASP A 61 -13.28 -1.56 3.22
C ASP A 61 -13.87 -2.64 4.15
N PRO A 62 -15.18 -2.92 4.05
CA PRO A 62 -15.84 -3.87 4.93
C PRO A 62 -15.35 -5.31 4.73
N GLN A 63 -14.80 -5.67 3.56
CA GLN A 63 -14.18 -6.98 3.35
C GLN A 63 -12.83 -7.05 4.08
N TYR A 64 -12.02 -5.99 4.02
CA TYR A 64 -10.77 -5.89 4.78
C TYR A 64 -11.00 -5.97 6.30
N ILE A 65 -12.00 -5.23 6.80
CA ILE A 65 -12.40 -5.31 8.22
C ILE A 65 -12.79 -6.75 8.55
N LYS A 66 -13.68 -7.36 7.76
CA LYS A 66 -14.16 -8.74 7.99
C LYS A 66 -13.04 -9.78 7.92
N GLU A 67 -12.05 -9.61 7.06
CA GLU A 67 -10.89 -10.51 6.96
C GLU A 67 -9.95 -10.37 8.16
N LYS A 68 -9.69 -9.13 8.62
CA LYS A 68 -8.82 -8.87 9.77
C LYS A 68 -9.50 -9.07 11.13
N THR A 69 -10.82 -8.94 11.21
CA THR A 69 -11.61 -9.22 12.42
C THR A 69 -12.21 -10.63 12.43
N GLY A 70 -12.20 -11.35 11.29
CA GLY A 70 -12.67 -12.73 11.20
C GLY A 70 -11.74 -13.75 11.87
N THR A 71 -10.47 -13.37 12.12
CA THR A 71 -9.53 -14.12 12.97
C THR A 71 -9.80 -13.91 14.46
N LEU A 72 -10.66 -12.96 14.83
CA LEU A 72 -11.23 -12.80 16.17
C LEU A 72 -12.47 -13.71 16.34
N ASN A 73 -12.39 -14.94 15.83
CA ASN A 73 -13.22 -16.01 16.39
C ASN A 73 -12.69 -16.26 17.80
N VAL A 74 -13.36 -15.64 18.76
CA VAL A 74 -13.33 -15.99 20.17
C VAL A 74 -13.61 -17.48 20.24
N SER A 75 -12.56 -18.29 20.35
CA SER A 75 -12.66 -19.68 20.77
C SER A 75 -13.41 -19.67 22.10
N LYS A 76 -14.67 -20.10 22.06
CA LYS A 76 -15.49 -20.35 23.24
C LYS A 76 -15.54 -21.83 23.49
#